data_AF-A0A1F4TS34-F1
#
_entry.id   AF-A0A1F4TS34-F1
#
_cell.length_a   1.000
_cell.length_b   1.000
_cell.length_c   1.000
_cell.angle_alpha   90.00
_cell.angle_beta   90.00
_cell.angle_gamma   90.00
#
_symmetry.space_group_name_H-M   'P 1'
#
loop_
_entity.id
_entity.type
_entity.pdbx_description
1 polymer ?
#
loop_
_entity_poly.entity_id
_entity_poly.type
_entity_poly.pdbx_seq_one_letter_code
_entity_poly.pdbx_strand_id
1 'polypeptide(L)'
;MDIPSSIEKSLKGSVKYLSFLQLLGGLSALLFGAGLMSISFIDIGQNAGTNIFLRIMGTGLFLLLVGIYFETRSKQKKWSAVLQALKYRPQDIVWVYQQVNKAGMYVASLPMSDIKLGTINLVYVYLQNGQHELFNLPAGQAEEVMSFFRTYFPAISLGYEPELAALYKKNPLTLVKQPRRSDKIKEVIVRGPILWRTWLGI
;
A
#
# COMPACT_ATOMS: atom_id res chain seq x y z
N MET A 1 18.29 -12.69 15.60
CA MET A 1 17.11 -13.57 15.46
C MET A 1 16.88 -13.70 13.97
N ASP A 2 17.14 -14.88 13.40
CA ASP A 2 16.89 -15.09 11.97
C ASP A 2 15.38 -15.04 11.72
N ILE A 3 14.97 -14.38 10.63
CA ILE A 3 13.59 -14.51 10.14
C ILE A 3 13.36 -16.01 9.98
N PRO A 4 12.32 -16.59 10.60
CA PRO A 4 12.06 -18.02 10.45
C PRO A 4 12.09 -18.37 8.97
N SER A 5 12.88 -19.35 8.57
CA SER A 5 13.04 -19.72 7.17
C SER A 5 11.70 -20.07 6.50
N SER A 6 10.68 -20.40 7.31
CA SER A 6 9.29 -20.56 6.91
C SER A 6 8.60 -19.26 6.48
N ILE A 7 8.85 -18.14 7.16
CA ILE A 7 8.34 -16.80 6.80
C ILE A 7 9.05 -16.29 5.55
N GLU A 8 10.38 -16.45 5.47
CA GLU A 8 11.12 -16.04 4.28
C GLU A 8 10.74 -16.89 3.05
N LYS A 9 10.55 -18.21 3.20
CA LYS A 9 10.02 -19.09 2.15
C LYS A 9 8.57 -18.76 1.79
N SER A 10 7.72 -18.46 2.78
CA SER A 10 6.32 -18.09 2.56
C SER A 10 6.19 -16.77 1.80
N LEU A 11 7.01 -15.76 2.15
CA LEU A 11 7.04 -14.47 1.48
C LEU A 11 7.65 -14.58 0.08
N LYS A 12 8.80 -15.26 -0.09
CA LYS A 12 9.37 -15.52 -1.42
C LYS A 12 8.43 -16.36 -2.29
N GLY A 13 7.74 -17.33 -1.69
CA GLY A 13 6.73 -18.15 -2.35
C GLY A 13 5.53 -17.31 -2.80
N SER A 14 5.04 -16.41 -1.96
CA SER A 14 3.94 -15.50 -2.27
C SER A 14 4.31 -14.52 -3.39
N VAL A 15 5.52 -13.95 -3.36
CA VAL A 15 6.02 -13.06 -4.42
C VAL A 15 6.21 -13.81 -5.74
N LYS A 16 6.76 -15.03 -5.71
CA LYS A 16 6.90 -15.90 -6.90
C LYS A 16 5.54 -16.33 -7.46
N TYR A 17 4.58 -16.67 -6.60
CA TYR A 17 3.23 -17.06 -6.99
C TYR A 17 2.48 -15.88 -7.62
N LEU A 18 2.58 -14.68 -7.05
CA LEU A 18 2.00 -13.46 -7.61
C LEU A 18 2.64 -13.05 -8.94
N SER A 19 3.95 -13.20 -9.09
CA SER A 19 4.64 -12.95 -10.36
C SER A 19 4.33 -14.01 -11.42
N PHE A 20 4.13 -15.27 -11.01
CA PHE A 20 3.62 -16.33 -11.88
C PHE A 20 2.19 -16.05 -12.33
N LEU A 21 1.30 -15.61 -11.43
CA LEU A 21 -0.06 -15.18 -11.76
C LEU A 21 -0.09 -13.97 -12.69
N GLN A 22 0.85 -13.03 -12.57
CA GLN A 22 1.01 -11.93 -13.52
C GLN A 22 1.49 -12.38 -14.89
N LEU A 23 2.41 -13.35 -14.95
CA LEU A 23 2.86 -13.96 -16.20
C LEU A 23 1.70 -14.70 -16.88
N LEU A 24 0.93 -15.49 -16.12
CA LEU A 24 -0.26 -16.18 -16.59
C LEU A 24 -1.37 -15.23 -17.02
N GLY A 25 -1.63 -14.17 -16.24
CA GLY A 25 -2.60 -13.13 -16.56
C GLY A 25 -2.20 -12.30 -17.77
N GLY A 26 -0.91 -12.00 -17.91
CA GLY A 26 -0.35 -11.32 -19.08
C GLY A 26 -0.43 -12.20 -20.32
N LEU A 27 -0.06 -13.47 -20.22
CA LEU A 27 -0.12 -14.44 -21.31
C LEU A 27 -1.58 -14.71 -21.73
N SER A 28 -2.51 -14.84 -20.77
CA SER A 28 -3.93 -15.03 -21.05
C SER A 28 -4.55 -13.80 -21.69
N ALA A 29 -4.21 -12.58 -21.24
CA ALA A 29 -4.64 -11.35 -21.90
C ALA A 29 -4.09 -11.23 -23.34
N LEU A 30 -2.85 -11.66 -23.57
CA LEU A 30 -2.23 -11.69 -24.90
C LEU A 30 -2.93 -12.69 -25.83
N LEU A 31 -3.16 -13.92 -25.35
CA LEU A 31 -3.86 -14.96 -26.11
C LEU A 31 -5.32 -14.58 -26.38
N PHE A 32 -5.99 -13.94 -25.42
CA PHE A 32 -7.36 -13.47 -25.57
C PHE A 32 -7.46 -12.29 -26.55
N GLY A 33 -6.52 -11.33 -26.47
CA GLY A 33 -6.42 -10.24 -27.43
C GLY A 33 -6.12 -10.72 -28.86
N ALA A 34 -5.21 -11.69 -29.01
CA ALA A 34 -4.92 -12.33 -30.29
C ALA A 34 -6.13 -13.11 -30.82
N GLY A 35 -6.87 -13.80 -29.95
CA GLY A 35 -8.11 -14.49 -30.29
C GLY A 35 -9.20 -13.53 -30.78
N LEU A 36 -9.43 -12.41 -30.08
CA LEU A 36 -10.40 -11.39 -30.49
C LEU A 36 -10.01 -10.70 -31.81
N MET A 37 -8.71 -10.42 -32.03
CA MET A 37 -8.25 -9.92 -33.32
C MET A 37 -8.49 -10.94 -34.43
N SER A 38 -8.24 -12.23 -34.18
CA SER A 38 -8.46 -13.30 -35.15
C SER A 38 -9.93 -13.43 -35.54
N ILE A 39 -10.86 -13.28 -34.59
CA ILE A 39 -12.32 -13.28 -34.83
C ILE A 39 -12.76 -12.02 -35.62
N SER A 40 -11.99 -10.93 -35.55
CA SER A 40 -12.33 -9.67 -36.24
C SER A 40 -12.05 -9.68 -37.74
N PHE A 41 -11.23 -10.63 -38.23
CA PHE A 41 -10.89 -10.81 -39.65
C PHE A 41 -11.63 -11.98 -40.31
N ILE A 42 -12.46 -12.70 -39.54
CA ILE A 42 -13.26 -13.80 -40.05
C ILE A 42 -14.60 -13.23 -40.54
N ASP A 43 -14.71 -13.05 -41.85
CA ASP A 43 -15.93 -12.61 -42.53
C ASP A 43 -16.92 -13.78 -42.62
N ILE A 44 -17.49 -14.18 -41.48
CA ILE A 44 -18.56 -15.19 -41.44
C ILE A 44 -19.88 -14.45 -41.54
N GLY A 45 -20.47 -14.56 -42.73
CA GLY A 45 -21.84 -14.15 -43.01
C GLY A 45 -22.82 -14.74 -42.00
N GLN A 46 -23.82 -13.92 -41.68
CA GLN A 46 -24.99 -14.20 -40.82
C GLN A 46 -24.73 -14.23 -39.31
N ASN A 47 -24.60 -13.02 -38.73
CA ASN A 47 -25.33 -12.54 -37.54
C ASN A 47 -24.53 -11.41 -36.87
N ALA A 48 -24.67 -10.20 -37.40
CA ALA A 48 -23.97 -9.01 -36.90
C ALA A 48 -24.17 -8.79 -35.38
N GLY A 49 -25.35 -9.13 -34.84
CA GLY A 49 -25.65 -9.02 -33.41
C GLY A 49 -24.78 -9.92 -32.52
N THR A 50 -24.51 -11.16 -32.94
CA THR A 50 -23.70 -12.12 -32.17
C THR A 50 -22.23 -11.69 -32.17
N ASN A 51 -21.73 -11.16 -33.29
CA ASN A 51 -20.37 -10.63 -33.39
C ASN A 51 -20.17 -9.36 -32.53
N ILE A 52 -21.18 -8.48 -32.49
CA ILE A 52 -21.16 -7.29 -31.62
C ILE A 52 -21.18 -7.69 -30.15
N PHE A 53 -22.02 -8.66 -29.78
CA PHE A 53 -22.10 -9.17 -28.41
C PHE A 53 -20.76 -9.77 -27.94
N LEU A 54 -20.13 -10.61 -28.75
CA LEU A 54 -18.82 -11.19 -28.46
C LEU A 54 -17.73 -10.13 -28.33
N ARG A 55 -17.77 -9.07 -29.14
CA ARG A 55 -16.83 -7.92 -29.03
C ARG A 55 -17.03 -7.14 -27.73
N ILE A 56 -18.28 -6.87 -27.33
CA ILE A 56 -18.59 -6.17 -26.07
C ILE A 56 -18.12 -7.01 -24.88
N MET A 57 -18.44 -8.31 -24.88
CA MET A 57 -18.02 -9.21 -23.81
C MET A 57 -16.49 -9.34 -23.73
N GLY A 58 -15.82 -9.49 -24.88
CA GLY A 58 -14.37 -9.58 -24.95
C GLY A 58 -13.68 -8.30 -24.45
N THR A 59 -14.19 -7.14 -24.85
CA THR A 59 -13.67 -5.83 -24.42
C THR A 59 -13.90 -5.62 -22.92
N GLY A 60 -15.09 -5.99 -22.41
CA GLY A 60 -15.41 -5.89 -20.98
C GLY A 60 -14.52 -6.79 -20.12
N LEU A 61 -14.29 -8.04 -20.54
CA LEU A 61 -13.40 -8.96 -19.84
C LEU A 61 -11.94 -8.47 -19.85
N PHE A 62 -11.48 -7.93 -20.97
CA PHE A 62 -10.15 -7.34 -21.08
C PHE A 62 -9.95 -6.17 -20.12
N LEU A 63 -10.91 -5.23 -20.05
CA LEU A 63 -10.86 -4.11 -19.11
C LEU A 63 -10.82 -4.58 -17.65
N LEU A 64 -11.56 -5.65 -17.32
CA LEU A 64 -11.57 -6.25 -16.00
C LEU A 64 -10.20 -6.87 -15.64
N LEU A 65 -9.59 -7.60 -16.58
CA LEU A 65 -8.24 -8.16 -16.42
C LEU A 65 -7.17 -7.06 -16.26
N VAL A 66 -7.26 -5.98 -17.05
CA VAL A 66 -6.38 -4.81 -16.92
C VAL A 66 -6.56 -4.16 -15.55
N GLY A 67 -7.80 -4.00 -15.07
CA GLY A 67 -8.10 -3.48 -13.73
C GLY A 67 -7.46 -4.32 -12.62
N ILE A 68 -7.65 -5.65 -12.66
CA ILE A 68 -7.03 -6.60 -11.71
C ILE A 68 -5.50 -6.51 -11.77
N TYR A 69 -4.92 -6.41 -12.96
CA TYR A 69 -3.47 -6.28 -13.14
C TYR A 69 -2.92 -5.01 -12.47
N PHE A 70 -3.55 -3.85 -12.69
CA PHE A 70 -3.14 -2.59 -12.05
C PHE A 70 -3.31 -2.63 -10.53
N GLU A 71 -4.40 -3.22 -10.03
CA GLU A 71 -4.63 -3.38 -8.59
C GLU A 71 -3.54 -4.25 -7.95
N THR A 72 -3.22 -5.38 -8.58
CA THR A 72 -2.20 -6.33 -8.10
C THR A 72 -0.81 -5.70 -8.12
N ARG A 73 -0.47 -4.94 -9.18
CA ARG A 73 0.82 -4.24 -9.30
C ARG A 73 0.96 -3.12 -8.26
N SER A 74 -0.12 -2.41 -7.96
CA SER A 74 -0.14 -1.37 -6.91
C SER A 74 0.10 -1.96 -5.53
N LYS A 75 -0.52 -3.11 -5.22
CA LYS A 75 -0.29 -3.87 -3.98
C LYS A 75 1.16 -4.37 -3.87
N GLN A 76 1.74 -4.92 -4.94
CA GLN A 76 3.12 -5.42 -4.95
C GLN A 76 4.19 -4.35 -4.72
N LYS A 77 4.13 -3.20 -5.42
CA LYS A 77 5.15 -2.12 -5.28
C LYS A 77 5.24 -1.60 -3.84
N LYS A 78 4.12 -1.64 -3.11
CA LYS A 78 4.04 -1.09 -1.74
C LYS A 78 4.50 -2.10 -0.69
N TRP A 79 4.14 -3.38 -0.85
CA TRP A 79 4.73 -4.46 -0.06
C TRP A 79 6.23 -4.59 -0.29
N SER A 80 6.75 -4.35 -1.50
CA SER A 80 8.20 -4.35 -1.73
C SER A 80 8.95 -3.27 -0.95
N ALA A 81 8.32 -2.14 -0.64
CA ALA A 81 8.93 -1.09 0.18
C ALA A 81 8.98 -1.48 1.67
N VAL A 82 7.90 -2.07 2.21
CA VAL A 82 7.89 -2.64 3.57
C VAL A 82 8.88 -3.81 3.67
N LEU A 83 8.98 -4.64 2.64
CA LEU A 83 9.97 -5.71 2.54
C LEU A 83 11.41 -5.18 2.41
N GLN A 84 11.63 -4.02 1.79
CA GLN A 84 12.94 -3.36 1.79
C GLN A 84 13.32 -2.90 3.21
N ALA A 85 12.38 -2.35 3.98
CA ALA A 85 12.59 -2.00 5.37
C ALA A 85 12.98 -3.23 6.22
N LEU A 86 12.32 -4.37 5.99
CA LEU A 86 12.63 -5.65 6.64
C LEU A 86 13.93 -6.31 6.13
N LYS A 87 14.43 -5.87 4.97
CA LYS A 87 15.70 -6.35 4.39
C LYS A 87 16.90 -5.81 5.17
N TYR A 88 16.75 -4.64 5.79
CA TYR A 88 17.62 -4.22 6.88
C TYR A 88 17.21 -5.00 8.12
N ARG A 89 18.07 -5.93 8.52
CA ARG A 89 17.91 -6.89 9.62
C ARG A 89 16.79 -6.49 10.61
N PRO A 90 15.69 -7.23 10.73
CA PRO A 90 14.51 -6.80 11.51
C PRO A 90 14.82 -6.53 12.99
N GLN A 91 15.90 -7.10 13.51
CA GLN A 91 16.43 -6.83 14.85
C GLN A 91 16.91 -5.38 15.05
N ASP A 92 17.23 -4.67 13.97
CA ASP A 92 17.66 -3.28 14.00
C ASP A 92 16.45 -2.33 14.11
N ILE A 93 15.23 -2.81 13.88
CA ILE A 93 14.01 -2.02 14.05
C ILE A 93 13.66 -1.98 15.54
N VAL A 94 13.48 -0.78 16.09
CA VAL A 94 13.18 -0.61 17.53
C VAL A 94 11.81 -0.05 17.79
N TRP A 95 11.28 0.76 16.87
CA TRP A 95 10.03 1.47 17.10
C TRP A 95 9.31 1.75 15.78
N VAL A 96 8.04 1.39 15.71
CA VAL A 96 7.19 1.65 14.54
C VAL A 96 5.91 2.33 14.98
N TYR A 97 5.53 3.42 14.32
CA TYR A 97 4.26 4.08 14.60
C TYR A 97 3.61 4.66 13.35
N GLN A 98 2.29 4.81 13.43
CA GLN A 98 1.47 5.45 12.42
C GLN A 98 1.19 6.90 12.82
N GLN A 99 1.29 7.79 11.85
CA GLN A 99 0.88 9.18 11.93
C GLN A 99 -0.23 9.45 10.91
N VAL A 100 -1.32 10.04 11.37
CA VAL A 100 -2.44 10.45 10.53
C VAL A 100 -2.40 11.97 10.38
N ASN A 101 -2.42 12.45 9.14
CA ASN A 101 -2.58 13.87 8.87
C ASN A 101 -4.07 14.21 8.78
N LYS A 102 -4.60 14.86 9.81
CA LYS A 102 -6.02 15.25 9.85
C LYS A 102 -6.35 16.44 8.95
N ALA A 103 -5.34 17.15 8.45
CA ALA A 103 -5.56 18.36 7.63
C ALA A 103 -5.79 18.07 6.13
N GLY A 104 -5.69 16.80 5.70
CA GLY A 104 -6.04 16.37 4.34
C GLY A 104 -7.53 16.12 4.12
N MET A 105 -8.38 16.26 5.16
CA MET A 105 -9.84 16.30 4.99
C MET A 105 -10.28 17.69 4.49
N TYR A 106 -9.71 18.16 3.39
CA TYR A 106 -10.47 19.06 2.56
C TYR A 106 -11.40 18.17 1.76
N VAL A 107 -12.65 18.10 2.20
CA VAL A 107 -13.78 17.92 1.29
C VAL A 107 -13.54 18.97 0.21
N ALA A 108 -12.98 18.58 -0.93
CA ALA A 108 -13.20 19.35 -2.13
C ALA A 108 -14.70 19.23 -2.34
N SER A 109 -15.46 20.19 -1.80
CA SER A 109 -16.86 20.40 -2.12
C SER A 109 -16.90 20.86 -3.57
N LEU A 110 -16.53 19.96 -4.49
CA LEU A 110 -17.00 20.01 -5.84
C LEU A 110 -18.51 19.82 -5.74
N PRO A 111 -19.33 20.64 -6.44
CA PRO A 111 -20.78 20.58 -6.37
C PRO A 111 -21.38 19.28 -6.95
N MET A 112 -20.57 18.26 -7.22
CA MET A 112 -21.00 16.92 -7.57
C MET A 112 -20.18 15.86 -6.82
N SER A 113 -20.89 15.11 -5.99
CA SER A 113 -20.54 13.80 -5.41
C SER A 113 -19.50 13.74 -4.27
N ASP A 114 -19.87 12.96 -3.26
CA ASP A 114 -19.13 12.58 -2.05
C ASP A 114 -17.81 11.82 -2.33
N ILE A 115 -16.86 12.45 -3.01
CA ILE A 115 -15.53 11.87 -3.21
C ILE A 115 -14.70 12.12 -1.95
N LYS A 116 -14.74 11.17 -1.01
CA LYS A 116 -13.76 11.08 0.08
C LYS A 116 -12.39 10.81 -0.53
N LEU A 117 -11.59 11.85 -0.74
CA LEU A 117 -10.17 11.71 -1.05
C LEU A 117 -9.52 10.92 0.10
N GLY A 118 -9.06 9.70 -0.21
CA GLY A 118 -8.56 8.77 0.80
C GLY A 118 -7.47 9.40 1.67
N THR A 119 -7.56 9.20 2.98
CA THR A 119 -6.56 9.71 3.92
C THR A 119 -5.24 8.98 3.71
N ILE A 120 -4.17 9.74 3.45
CA ILE A 120 -2.80 9.22 3.42
C ILE A 120 -2.25 9.25 4.84
N ASN A 121 -1.88 8.07 5.33
CA ASN A 121 -1.23 7.85 6.61
C ASN A 121 0.27 7.67 6.39
N LEU A 122 1.04 8.11 7.37
CA LEU A 122 2.49 8.01 7.39
C LEU A 122 2.87 6.92 8.38
N VAL A 123 3.60 5.89 7.95
CA VAL A 123 4.17 4.88 8.84
C VAL A 123 5.66 5.15 8.98
N TYR A 124 6.11 5.35 10.21
CA TYR A 124 7.52 5.54 10.52
C TYR A 124 8.10 4.27 11.09
N VAL A 125 9.27 3.87 10.59
CA VAL A 125 10.06 2.73 11.08
C VAL A 125 11.39 3.26 11.56
N TYR A 126 11.62 3.26 12.87
CA TYR A 126 12.84 3.74 13.51
C TYR A 126 13.80 2.60 13.82
N LEU A 127 15.08 2.83 13.53
CA LEU A 127 16.16 1.86 13.65
C LEU A 127 17.05 2.15 14.88
N GLN A 128 17.80 1.14 15.33
CA GLN A 128 18.74 1.24 16.46
C GLN A 128 19.81 2.32 16.24
N ASN A 129 20.21 2.54 14.99
CA ASN A 129 21.26 3.49 14.60
C ASN A 129 20.78 4.96 14.57
N GLY A 130 19.54 5.24 14.97
CA GLY A 130 18.97 6.58 14.95
C GLY A 130 18.26 6.97 13.63
N GLN A 131 18.47 6.20 12.55
CA GLN A 131 17.80 6.44 11.27
C GLN A 131 16.32 6.04 11.33
N HIS A 132 15.54 6.55 10.39
CA HIS A 132 14.16 6.15 10.22
C HIS A 132 13.78 6.12 8.75
N GLU A 133 12.87 5.21 8.41
CA GLU A 133 12.22 5.15 7.12
C GLU A 133 10.76 5.61 7.26
N LEU A 134 10.28 6.31 6.23
CA LEU A 134 8.95 6.89 6.16
C LEU A 134 8.19 6.29 4.98
N PHE A 135 6.99 5.77 5.25
CA PHE A 135 6.10 5.20 4.25
C PHE A 135 4.79 5.95 4.17
N ASN A 136 4.42 6.37 2.96
CA ASN A 136 3.13 7.02 2.68
C ASN A 136 2.14 5.95 2.22
N LEU A 137 1.18 5.60 3.08
CA LEU A 137 0.24 4.50 2.87
C LEU A 137 -1.21 4.97 3.01
N PRO A 138 -2.15 4.48 2.18
CA PRO A 138 -3.58 4.63 2.43
C PRO A 138 -3.99 4.06 3.79
N ALA A 139 -5.07 4.57 4.39
CA ALA A 139 -5.47 4.22 5.74
C ALA A 139 -5.54 2.71 6.04
N GLY A 140 -6.27 1.93 5.23
CA GLY A 140 -6.37 0.48 5.43
C GLY A 140 -5.04 -0.26 5.28
N GLN A 141 -4.13 0.22 4.41
CA GLN A 141 -2.81 -0.39 4.25
C GLN A 141 -1.87 -0.08 5.40
N ALA A 142 -1.94 1.14 5.94
CA ALA A 142 -1.19 1.48 7.15
C ALA A 142 -1.59 0.58 8.32
N GLU A 143 -2.89 0.31 8.47
CA GLU A 143 -3.42 -0.60 9.48
C GLU A 143 -2.93 -2.05 9.28
N GLU A 144 -2.97 -2.57 8.04
CA GLU A 144 -2.42 -3.88 7.71
C GLU A 144 -0.93 -4.00 8.08
N VAL A 145 -0.12 -2.97 7.77
CA VAL A 145 1.31 -2.94 8.10
C VAL A 145 1.52 -2.91 9.61
N MET A 146 0.77 -2.08 10.35
CA MET A 146 0.85 -2.03 11.81
C MET A 146 0.43 -3.37 12.44
N SER A 147 -0.61 -4.01 11.90
CA SER A 147 -1.07 -5.34 12.32
C SER A 147 -0.01 -6.43 12.06
N PHE A 148 0.68 -6.35 10.92
CA PHE A 148 1.79 -7.22 10.58
C PHE A 148 2.94 -7.10 11.61
N PHE A 149 3.39 -5.88 11.93
CA PHE A 149 4.41 -5.68 12.97
C PHE A 149 3.93 -6.16 14.35
N ARG A 150 2.67 -5.92 14.69
CA ARG A 150 2.07 -6.38 15.96
C ARG A 150 2.12 -7.90 16.11
N THR A 151 1.85 -8.62 15.02
CA THR A 151 1.75 -10.07 15.00
C THR A 151 3.11 -10.75 14.95
N TYR A 152 3.98 -10.31 14.03
CA TYR A 152 5.22 -11.03 13.73
C TYR A 152 6.46 -10.49 14.46
N PHE A 153 6.39 -9.28 15.03
CA PHE A 153 7.52 -8.64 15.70
C PHE A 153 7.17 -8.17 17.12
N PRO A 154 6.99 -9.12 18.08
CA PRO A 154 6.71 -8.81 19.49
C PRO A 154 7.78 -7.98 20.18
N ALA A 155 9.04 -8.11 19.77
CA ALA A 155 10.17 -7.41 20.36
C ALA A 155 10.32 -5.94 19.93
N ILE A 156 9.48 -5.45 19.01
CA ILE A 156 9.52 -4.07 18.51
C ILE A 156 8.49 -3.24 19.27
N SER A 157 8.87 -2.00 19.64
CA SER A 157 7.92 -1.05 20.22
C SER A 157 6.93 -0.56 19.15
N LEU A 158 5.65 -0.48 19.47
CA LEU A 158 4.59 -0.13 18.52
C LEU A 158 3.70 0.99 19.02
N GLY A 159 3.28 1.86 18.10
CA GLY A 159 2.38 2.98 18.37
C GLY A 159 3.10 4.22 18.87
N TYR A 160 2.36 5.33 18.97
CA TYR A 160 2.94 6.61 19.34
C TYR A 160 2.58 7.04 20.76
N GLU A 161 3.60 7.23 21.58
CA GLU A 161 3.50 7.94 22.86
C GLU A 161 4.66 8.93 23.00
N PRO A 162 4.44 10.12 23.62
CA PRO A 162 5.52 11.07 23.86
C PRO A 162 6.68 10.45 24.66
N GLU A 163 6.37 9.55 25.59
CA GLU A 163 7.37 8.80 26.37
C GLU A 163 8.23 7.89 25.49
N LEU A 164 7.63 7.16 24.54
CA LEU A 164 8.34 6.32 23.58
C LEU A 164 9.30 7.17 22.73
N ALA A 165 8.83 8.32 22.27
CA ALA A 165 9.64 9.26 21.51
C ALA A 165 10.84 9.79 22.34
N ALA A 166 10.62 10.11 23.62
CA ALA A 166 11.66 10.56 24.52
C ALA A 166 12.68 9.45 24.83
N LEU A 167 12.21 8.22 25.08
CA LEU A 167 13.06 7.05 25.32
C LEU A 167 13.93 6.74 24.10
N TYR A 168 13.35 6.74 22.90
CA TYR A 168 14.09 6.54 21.66
C TYR A 168 15.17 7.61 21.49
N LYS A 169 14.84 8.89 21.67
CA LYS A 169 15.80 10.00 21.57
C LYS A 169 16.94 9.90 22.57
N LYS A 170 16.67 9.43 23.79
CA LYS A 170 17.68 9.28 24.84
C LYS A 170 18.61 8.10 24.55
N ASN A 171 18.04 6.93 24.29
CA ASN A 171 18.79 5.73 23.93
C ASN A 171 17.87 4.70 23.26
N PRO A 172 18.00 4.46 21.94
CA PRO A 172 17.19 3.49 21.19
C PRO A 172 17.22 2.07 21.76
N LEU A 173 18.34 1.65 22.37
CA LEU A 173 18.50 0.32 22.96
C LEU A 173 17.57 0.08 24.15
N THR A 174 17.07 1.14 24.78
CA THR A 174 16.09 1.02 25.87
C THR A 174 14.82 0.35 25.38
N LEU A 175 14.37 0.72 24.17
CA LEU A 175 13.17 0.16 23.54
C LEU A 175 13.35 -1.28 23.04
N VAL A 176 14.59 -1.69 22.78
CA VAL A 176 14.92 -3.09 22.46
C VAL A 176 14.80 -3.96 23.72
N LYS A 177 15.27 -3.45 24.86
CA LYS A 177 15.22 -4.18 26.14
C LYS A 177 13.82 -4.22 26.74
N GLN A 178 13.04 -3.17 26.53
CA GLN A 178 11.71 -3.00 27.09
C GLN A 178 10.75 -2.51 26.00
N PRO A 179 10.34 -3.39 25.08
CA PRO A 179 9.40 -3.01 24.04
C PRO A 179 8.07 -2.60 24.66
N ARG A 180 7.56 -1.42 24.26
CA ARG A 180 6.24 -0.94 24.67
C ARG A 180 5.29 -0.91 23.49
N ARG A 181 4.03 -1.19 23.75
CA ARG A 181 2.97 -1.22 22.74
C ARG A 181 1.87 -0.25 23.16
N SER A 182 1.47 0.59 22.23
CA SER A 182 0.35 1.50 22.36
C SER A 182 -0.49 1.42 21.09
N ASP A 183 -1.80 1.51 21.23
CA ASP A 183 -2.72 1.63 20.09
C ASP A 183 -2.87 3.08 19.63
N LYS A 184 -2.19 4.02 20.31
CA LYS A 184 -2.26 5.44 19.98
C LYS A 184 -1.57 5.73 18.66
N ILE A 185 -2.28 6.46 17.83
CA ILE A 185 -1.80 6.97 16.54
C ILE A 185 -1.37 8.42 16.76
N LYS A 186 -0.28 8.83 16.11
CA LYS A 186 0.14 10.23 16.16
C LYS A 186 -0.76 11.05 15.25
N GLU A 187 -1.58 11.91 15.85
CA GLU A 187 -2.40 12.83 15.07
C GLU A 187 -1.64 14.14 14.89
N VAL A 188 -1.48 14.56 13.63
CA VAL A 188 -0.88 15.88 13.33
C VAL A 188 -1.90 16.69 12.54
N ILE A 189 -2.21 17.88 13.07
CA ILE A 189 -2.98 18.90 12.39
C ILE A 189 -1.97 19.79 11.66
N VAL A 190 -1.63 19.43 10.43
CA VAL A 190 -0.80 20.31 9.59
C VAL A 190 -1.71 21.41 9.06
N ARG A 191 -1.80 22.55 9.75
CA ARG A 191 -2.43 23.73 9.15
C ARG A 191 -1.66 24.05 7.87
N GLY A 192 -2.27 23.80 6.70
CA GLY A 192 -1.67 24.17 5.43
C GLY A 192 -1.37 25.68 5.40
N PRO A 193 -0.48 26.14 4.51
CA PRO A 193 -0.34 27.57 4.29
C PRO A 193 -1.73 28.14 4.00
N ILE A 194 -2.12 29.18 4.75
CA ILE A 194 -3.36 29.93 4.57
C ILE A 194 -3.23 30.65 3.22
N LEU A 195 -3.45 29.94 2.11
CA LEU A 195 -3.40 30.50 0.75
C LEU A 195 -4.60 31.43 0.45
N TRP A 196 -5.52 31.60 1.40
CA TRP A 196 -6.67 32.49 1.28
C TRP A 196 -6.44 33.90 1.86
N ARG A 197 -5.29 34.18 2.51
CA ARG A 197 -5.04 35.50 3.13
C ARG A 197 -4.35 36.54 2.23
N THR A 198 -4.09 36.22 0.96
CA THR A 198 -3.46 37.15 0.00
C THR A 198 -4.37 37.61 -1.14
N TRP A 199 -5.66 37.27 -1.13
CA TRP A 199 -6.60 37.69 -2.19
C TRP A 199 -7.76 38.60 -1.76
N LEU A 200 -7.83 38.99 -0.49
CA LEU A 200 -8.71 40.08 -0.05
C LEU A 200 -7.88 41.09 0.75
N GLY A 201 -7.22 41.98 0.02
CA GLY A 201 -6.94 43.31 0.54
C GLY A 201 -8.25 44.07 0.61
N ILE A 202 -8.97 43.92 1.74
CA ILE A 202 -9.97 44.83 2.28
C ILE A 202 -9.85 44.78 3.80
#